data_AF-A0A6G9D4Z4-F1
#
_entry.id   AF-A0A6G9D4Z4-F1
#
_cell.length_a   1.000
_cell.length_b   1.000
_cell.length_c   1.000
_cell.angle_alpha   90.00
_cell.angle_beta   90.00
_cell.angle_gamma   90.00
#
_symmetry.space_group_name_H-M   'P 1'
#
loop_
_entity.id
_entity.type
_entity.pdbx_description
1 polymer ?
#
loop_
_entity_poly.entity_id
_entity_poly.type
_entity_poly.pdbx_seq_one_letter_code
_entity_poly.pdbx_strand_id
1 'polypeptide(L)'
;MKTVIAQHDSDTRSVATEEPVRVLVVSDDLPSATDLASSDPDLLWNPDAVGVVGSTCSWDLLGAVTDAPAADRITEHLLRPVLDNRLATFFLPEASLLTANMLLAASRTGLPFGAVLGWVGSENTAEAAHALRETGEFDAYEDVLAFDAQDELTQGSVWETMQMALTPLATDTVFDALSRPGSGRRNAPAPFGTLHGPAGASSSAAVTVHVVRPVSSPWREITSALVEELRLCAAECARPTTIVELGTYGKGGRR
;
A
#
# COMPACT_ATOMS: atom_id res chain seq x y z
N MET A 1 2.76 -40.70 4.94
CA MET A 1 3.39 -40.55 3.61
C MET A 1 3.49 -39.07 3.33
N LYS A 2 4.70 -38.50 3.38
CA LYS A 2 4.97 -37.08 3.14
C LYS A 2 5.32 -36.92 1.66
N THR A 3 4.65 -36.01 0.96
CA THR A 3 5.01 -35.65 -0.42
C THR A 3 5.62 -34.26 -0.39
N VAL A 4 6.95 -34.22 -0.45
CA VAL A 4 7.75 -33.02 -0.69
C VAL A 4 7.82 -32.84 -2.20
N ILE A 5 7.46 -31.68 -2.73
CA ILE A 5 7.62 -31.37 -4.16
C ILE A 5 8.64 -30.25 -4.32
N ALA A 6 9.78 -30.67 -4.89
CA ALA A 6 10.79 -29.95 -5.66
C ALA A 6 11.49 -28.72 -5.05
N GLN A 7 12.66 -28.98 -4.47
CA GLN A 7 13.78 -28.05 -4.37
C GLN A 7 14.70 -28.36 -5.56
N HIS A 8 14.87 -27.42 -6.50
CA HIS A 8 15.78 -27.60 -7.63
C HIS A 8 17.09 -26.87 -7.35
N ASP A 9 18.13 -27.62 -6.97
CA ASP A 9 19.52 -27.18 -6.94
C ASP A 9 20.13 -27.28 -8.33
N SER A 10 20.84 -26.23 -8.75
CA SER A 10 21.89 -26.33 -9.77
C SER A 10 23.04 -25.40 -9.40
N ASP A 11 24.22 -26.02 -9.28
CA ASP A 11 25.44 -25.52 -8.67
C ASP A 11 26.20 -24.41 -9.46
N THR A 12 26.90 -23.59 -8.68
CA THR A 12 28.14 -22.83 -8.97
C THR A 12 28.12 -21.57 -9.86
N ARG A 13 28.02 -20.40 -9.21
CA ARG A 13 29.04 -19.33 -9.25
C ARG A 13 28.78 -18.28 -8.17
N SER A 14 29.82 -17.98 -7.40
CA SER A 14 29.88 -16.93 -6.37
C SER A 14 29.49 -15.56 -6.93
N VAL A 15 28.32 -15.08 -6.52
CA VAL A 15 27.89 -13.68 -6.59
C VAL A 15 27.41 -13.34 -5.18
N ALA A 16 27.70 -12.12 -4.72
CA ALA A 16 27.39 -11.64 -3.38
C ALA A 16 25.97 -12.07 -2.94
N THR A 17 25.86 -12.62 -1.74
CA THR A 17 24.60 -13.08 -1.14
C THR A 17 23.63 -11.92 -0.94
N GLU A 18 22.83 -11.65 -1.97
CA GLU A 18 21.51 -11.03 -1.82
C GLU A 18 20.67 -12.00 -0.98
N GLU A 19 20.35 -11.66 0.26
CA GLU A 19 19.35 -12.43 1.00
C GLU A 19 17.99 -12.25 0.28
N PRO A 20 17.40 -13.32 -0.28
CA PRO A 20 16.21 -13.17 -1.09
C PRO A 20 14.99 -12.90 -0.20
N VAL A 21 14.12 -11.98 -0.63
CA VAL A 21 12.74 -11.90 -0.15
C VAL A 21 12.13 -13.30 -0.24
N ARG A 22 11.76 -13.89 0.90
CA ARG A 22 11.13 -15.22 0.93
C ARG A 22 9.62 -15.05 0.91
N VAL A 23 9.00 -15.31 -0.24
CA VAL A 23 7.55 -15.39 -0.32
C VAL A 23 7.13 -16.80 0.05
N LEU A 24 6.39 -16.94 1.14
CA LEU A 24 5.87 -18.24 1.60
C LEU A 24 4.35 -18.20 1.42
N VAL A 25 3.87 -18.76 0.31
CA VAL A 25 2.43 -18.88 0.06
C VAL A 25 1.93 -20.08 0.86
N VAL A 26 1.06 -19.84 1.84
CA VAL A 26 0.49 -20.93 2.65
C VAL A 26 -0.97 -21.09 2.27
N SER A 27 -1.25 -22.14 1.50
CA SER A 27 -2.60 -22.56 1.16
C SER A 27 -3.04 -23.71 2.07
N ASP A 28 -4.18 -23.51 2.73
CA ASP A 28 -5.13 -24.53 3.18
C ASP A 28 -5.03 -25.10 4.60
N ASP A 29 -3.94 -24.97 5.36
CA ASP A 29 -3.93 -25.37 6.77
C ASP A 29 -2.97 -24.49 7.59
N LEU A 30 -3.49 -23.42 8.18
CA LEU A 30 -2.76 -22.62 9.17
C LEU A 30 -3.45 -22.67 10.53
N PRO A 31 -2.68 -22.60 11.63
CA PRO A 31 -3.24 -22.18 12.91
C PRO A 31 -3.95 -20.83 12.71
N SER A 32 -5.00 -20.59 13.47
CA SER A 32 -5.85 -19.41 13.29
C SER A 32 -4.97 -18.16 13.23
N ALA A 33 -5.30 -17.16 12.42
CA ALA A 33 -4.49 -15.94 12.35
C ALA A 33 -4.34 -15.24 13.73
N THR A 34 -5.20 -15.60 14.67
CA THR A 34 -5.12 -15.30 16.11
C THR A 34 -3.93 -15.96 16.80
N ASP A 35 -3.56 -17.19 16.43
CA ASP A 35 -2.36 -17.90 16.93
C ASP A 35 -1.07 -17.24 16.42
N LEU A 36 -1.04 -16.80 15.16
CA LEU A 36 0.07 -16.02 14.57
C LEU A 36 0.26 -14.65 15.24
N ALA A 37 -0.83 -13.99 15.61
CA ALA A 37 -0.78 -12.73 16.38
C ALA A 37 -0.34 -12.92 17.85
N SER A 38 -0.38 -14.17 18.36
CA SER A 38 -0.04 -14.51 19.75
C SER A 38 1.42 -14.96 19.96
N SER A 39 2.14 -15.28 18.89
CA SER A 39 3.60 -15.50 18.91
C SER A 39 4.35 -14.17 18.66
N ASP A 40 4.91 -13.60 19.72
CA ASP A 40 5.75 -12.37 19.79
C ASP A 40 6.82 -12.22 18.66
N PRO A 41 7.15 -11.02 18.13
CA PRO A 41 6.34 -9.88 17.68
C PRO A 41 6.51 -9.67 16.16
N ASP A 42 5.85 -10.49 15.33
CA ASP A 42 5.90 -10.26 13.88
C ASP A 42 4.85 -9.21 13.46
N LEU A 43 5.23 -8.33 12.53
CA LEU A 43 4.36 -7.27 12.03
C LEU A 43 3.32 -7.91 11.10
N LEU A 44 2.08 -8.03 11.57
CA LEU A 44 0.95 -8.54 10.79
C LEU A 44 0.27 -7.37 10.11
N TRP A 45 0.43 -7.27 8.80
CA TRP A 45 -0.25 -6.29 7.97
C TRP A 45 -1.37 -6.98 7.18
N ASN A 46 -2.60 -6.54 7.41
CA ASN A 46 -3.78 -7.10 6.77
C ASN A 46 -4.57 -5.99 6.06
N PRO A 47 -4.17 -5.61 4.84
CA PRO A 47 -4.89 -4.60 4.07
C PRO A 47 -6.18 -5.13 3.42
N ASP A 48 -6.43 -6.45 3.41
CA ASP A 48 -7.52 -7.07 2.66
C ASP A 48 -8.65 -7.71 3.50
N ALA A 49 -8.37 -8.22 4.70
CA ALA A 49 -9.32 -9.07 5.44
C ALA A 49 -10.14 -8.26 6.45
N VAL A 50 -11.10 -7.50 5.91
CA VAL A 50 -12.15 -6.80 6.66
C VAL A 50 -12.81 -7.76 7.66
N GLY A 51 -12.59 -7.53 8.96
CA GLY A 51 -13.31 -8.20 10.05
C GLY A 51 -12.90 -9.65 10.39
N VAL A 52 -11.83 -10.19 9.79
CA VAL A 52 -11.35 -11.56 10.10
C VAL A 52 -10.18 -11.54 11.07
N VAL A 53 -9.22 -10.64 10.85
CA VAL A 53 -7.99 -10.51 11.65
C VAL A 53 -7.57 -9.05 11.67
N GLY A 54 -7.36 -8.45 12.85
CA GLY A 54 -6.86 -7.09 12.92
C GLY A 54 -5.37 -7.01 12.53
N SER A 55 -4.98 -5.98 11.79
CA SER A 55 -3.56 -5.69 11.56
C SER A 55 -2.89 -5.29 12.87
N THR A 56 -1.74 -5.88 13.19
CA THR A 56 -0.91 -5.45 14.33
C THR A 56 -0.01 -4.28 13.96
N CYS A 57 0.22 -4.05 12.67
CA CYS A 57 0.92 -2.89 12.14
C CYS A 57 0.09 -2.12 11.10
N SER A 58 0.50 -0.90 10.78
CA SER A 58 -0.07 -0.11 9.67
C SER A 58 1.07 0.40 8.80
N TRP A 59 0.79 0.59 7.52
CA TRP A 59 1.73 1.16 6.59
C TRP A 59 1.35 2.62 6.33
N ASP A 60 2.23 3.56 6.67
CA ASP A 60 2.14 4.97 6.30
C ASP A 60 2.48 5.12 4.83
N LEU A 61 1.45 5.01 3.99
CA LEU A 61 1.55 5.16 2.55
C LEU A 61 2.18 6.50 2.16
N LEU A 62 1.80 7.59 2.83
CA LEU A 62 2.34 8.92 2.55
C LEU A 62 3.78 9.07 3.03
N GLY A 63 4.18 8.34 4.07
CA GLY A 63 5.58 8.25 4.47
C GLY A 63 6.48 7.62 3.39
N ALA A 64 5.92 6.83 2.47
CA ALA A 64 6.66 6.26 1.33
C ALA A 64 6.79 7.24 0.16
N VAL A 65 5.98 8.31 0.14
CA VAL A 65 6.03 9.38 -0.86
C VAL A 65 7.13 10.37 -0.46
N THR A 66 8.39 10.04 -0.77
CA THR A 66 9.55 10.87 -0.42
C THR A 66 9.81 12.01 -1.39
N ASP A 67 9.37 11.84 -2.64
CA ASP A 67 9.55 12.74 -3.79
C ASP A 67 8.48 12.46 -4.86
N ALA A 68 8.51 13.21 -5.96
CA ALA A 68 7.58 13.05 -7.07
C ALA A 68 7.67 11.66 -7.75
N PRO A 69 8.86 11.11 -8.07
CA PRO A 69 8.96 9.74 -8.60
C PRO A 69 8.37 8.66 -7.69
N ALA A 70 8.49 8.82 -6.36
CA ALA A 70 7.82 7.92 -5.41
C ALA A 70 6.29 8.09 -5.44
N ALA A 71 5.79 9.32 -5.57
CA ALA A 71 4.37 9.59 -5.72
C ALA A 71 3.78 8.94 -6.99
N ASP A 72 4.49 9.03 -8.12
CA ASP A 72 4.10 8.41 -9.38
C ASP A 72 4.01 6.89 -9.25
N ARG A 73 5.06 6.26 -8.73
CA ARG A 73 5.12 4.80 -8.54
C ARG A 73 3.99 4.30 -7.64
N ILE A 74 3.73 4.98 -6.53
CA ILE A 74 2.62 4.63 -5.62
C ILE A 74 1.27 4.83 -6.33
N THR A 75 1.13 5.86 -7.16
CA THR A 75 -0.11 6.13 -7.91
C THR A 75 -0.40 5.04 -8.94
N GLU A 76 0.59 4.56 -9.67
CA GLU A 76 0.44 3.44 -10.60
C GLU A 76 -0.17 2.21 -9.92
N HIS A 77 0.19 1.97 -8.66
CA HIS A 77 -0.35 0.90 -7.84
C HIS A 77 -1.80 1.14 -7.42
N LEU A 78 -2.13 2.37 -7.00
CA LEU A 78 -3.48 2.74 -6.55
C LEU A 78 -4.50 2.73 -7.70
N LEU A 79 -4.12 3.16 -8.91
CA LEU A 79 -5.03 3.25 -10.05
C LEU A 79 -5.11 1.96 -10.89
N ARG A 80 -4.33 0.93 -10.55
CA ARG A 80 -4.33 -0.37 -11.24
C ARG A 80 -5.71 -0.99 -11.47
N PRO A 81 -6.68 -0.95 -10.52
CA PRO A 81 -8.01 -1.54 -10.71
C PRO A 81 -8.82 -0.91 -11.85
N VAL A 82 -8.42 0.27 -12.31
CA VAL A 82 -9.11 1.01 -13.36
C VAL A 82 -8.70 0.55 -14.77
N LEU A 83 -7.60 -0.21 -14.89
CA LEU A 83 -7.04 -0.64 -16.17
C LEU A 83 -8.01 -1.51 -16.99
N ASP A 84 -8.91 -2.23 -16.34
CA ASP A 84 -9.90 -3.08 -17.03
C ASP A 84 -11.13 -2.28 -17.53
N ASN A 85 -11.29 -1.01 -17.11
CA ASN A 85 -12.36 -0.14 -17.58
C ASN A 85 -11.89 0.75 -18.72
N ARG A 86 -12.26 0.37 -19.96
CA ARG A 86 -11.86 1.07 -21.19
C ARG A 86 -12.12 2.58 -21.21
N LEU A 87 -13.20 3.05 -20.61
CA LEU A 87 -13.52 4.49 -20.60
C LEU A 87 -12.60 5.23 -19.65
N ALA A 88 -12.36 4.66 -18.47
CA ALA A 88 -11.48 5.25 -17.48
C ALA A 88 -9.99 5.13 -17.85
N THR A 89 -9.60 4.10 -18.62
CA THR A 89 -8.23 3.98 -19.14
C THR A 89 -7.83 5.18 -20.02
N PHE A 90 -8.78 5.82 -20.72
CA PHE A 90 -8.50 7.00 -21.53
C PHE A 90 -8.02 8.19 -20.68
N PHE A 91 -8.61 8.38 -19.51
CA PHE A 91 -8.30 9.47 -18.58
C PHE A 91 -7.22 9.10 -17.55
N LEU A 92 -6.74 7.85 -17.59
CA LEU A 92 -5.76 7.34 -16.64
C LEU A 92 -4.47 8.17 -16.57
N PRO A 93 -3.87 8.67 -17.66
CA PRO A 93 -2.66 9.49 -17.56
C PRO A 93 -2.86 10.74 -16.70
N GLU A 94 -3.97 11.45 -16.90
CA GLU A 94 -4.29 12.67 -16.16
C GLU A 94 -4.69 12.36 -14.72
N ALA A 95 -5.47 11.29 -14.50
CA ALA A 95 -5.83 10.81 -13.17
C ALA A 95 -4.60 10.38 -12.37
N SER A 96 -3.62 9.73 -13.02
CA SER A 96 -2.33 9.38 -12.41
C SER A 96 -1.57 10.64 -12.00
N LEU A 97 -1.42 11.61 -12.90
CA LEU A 97 -0.70 12.84 -12.60
C LEU A 97 -1.33 13.60 -11.42
N LEU A 98 -2.64 13.78 -11.44
CA LEU A 98 -3.35 14.48 -10.37
C LEU A 98 -3.29 13.73 -9.04
N THR A 99 -3.44 12.40 -9.06
CA THR A 99 -3.33 11.58 -7.84
C THR A 99 -1.92 11.64 -7.24
N ALA A 100 -0.87 11.55 -8.06
CA ALA A 100 0.51 11.66 -7.61
C ALA A 100 0.78 13.02 -6.96
N ASN A 101 0.32 14.10 -7.59
CA ASN A 101 0.48 15.45 -7.06
C ASN A 101 -0.27 15.64 -5.73
N MET A 102 -1.45 15.05 -5.56
CA MET A 102 -2.16 15.06 -4.28
C MET A 102 -1.45 14.25 -3.19
N LEU A 103 -0.90 13.07 -3.52
CA LEU A 103 -0.10 12.29 -2.58
C LEU A 103 1.15 13.05 -2.13
N LEU A 104 1.84 13.71 -3.06
CA LEU A 104 3.01 14.54 -2.78
C LEU A 104 2.64 15.72 -1.88
N ALA A 105 1.55 16.43 -2.19
CA ALA A 105 1.03 17.54 -1.40
C ALA A 105 0.78 17.14 0.07
N ALA A 106 0.09 16.01 0.26
CA ALA A 106 -0.24 15.49 1.57
C ALA A 106 1.02 15.04 2.34
N SER A 107 1.97 14.38 1.65
CA SER A 107 3.25 13.98 2.24
C SER A 107 4.06 15.19 2.74
N ARG A 108 4.21 16.23 1.90
CA ARG A 108 5.00 17.43 2.23
C ARG A 108 4.44 18.23 3.40
N THR A 109 3.12 18.23 3.57
CA THR A 109 2.42 18.93 4.66
C THR A 109 2.19 18.05 5.89
N GLY A 110 2.53 16.75 5.80
CA GLY A 110 2.30 15.79 6.88
C GLY A 110 0.82 15.47 7.12
N LEU A 111 -0.05 15.80 6.17
CA LEU A 111 -1.47 15.42 6.20
C LEU A 111 -1.63 13.90 6.07
N PRO A 112 -2.71 13.31 6.61
CA PRO A 112 -2.98 11.88 6.48
C PRO A 112 -3.49 11.53 5.07
N PHE A 113 -3.42 10.25 4.69
CA PHE A 113 -3.98 9.76 3.41
C PHE A 113 -5.48 10.08 3.26
N GLY A 114 -6.21 10.21 4.38
CA GLY A 114 -7.61 10.64 4.37
C GLY A 114 -7.84 12.04 3.81
N ALA A 115 -6.85 12.93 3.85
CA ALA A 115 -6.94 14.23 3.19
C ALA A 115 -7.04 14.07 1.66
N VAL A 116 -6.22 13.18 1.08
CA VAL A 116 -6.25 12.87 -0.35
C VAL A 116 -7.61 12.29 -0.75
N LEU A 117 -8.14 11.34 0.03
CA LEU A 117 -9.48 10.80 -0.22
C LEU A 117 -10.56 11.89 -0.10
N GLY A 118 -10.41 12.83 0.83
CA GLY A 118 -11.30 13.98 0.97
C GLY A 118 -11.28 14.92 -0.23
N TRP A 119 -10.09 15.25 -0.75
CA TRP A 119 -9.93 16.08 -1.95
C TRP A 119 -10.54 15.42 -3.18
N VAL A 120 -10.30 14.12 -3.38
CA VAL A 120 -10.87 13.34 -4.48
C VAL A 120 -12.40 13.22 -4.36
N GLY A 121 -12.92 12.94 -3.17
CA GLY A 121 -14.36 12.82 -2.95
C GLY A 121 -15.12 14.15 -3.00
N SER A 122 -14.42 15.27 -2.83
CA SER A 122 -14.99 16.63 -2.96
C SER A 122 -14.70 17.29 -4.31
N GLU A 123 -13.98 16.60 -5.20
CA GLU A 123 -13.55 17.10 -6.51
C GLU A 123 -12.86 18.46 -6.42
N ASN A 124 -11.99 18.62 -5.43
CA ASN A 124 -11.38 19.90 -5.08
C ASN A 124 -9.85 19.80 -4.98
N THR A 125 -9.17 20.56 -5.85
CA THR A 125 -7.71 20.66 -5.93
C THR A 125 -7.10 21.77 -5.07
N ALA A 126 -7.90 22.72 -4.57
CA ALA A 126 -7.40 23.98 -4.02
C ALA A 126 -6.44 23.79 -2.83
N GLU A 127 -6.77 22.88 -1.91
CA GLU A 127 -5.92 22.59 -0.75
C GLU A 127 -4.61 21.90 -1.15
N ALA A 128 -4.66 20.96 -2.11
CA ALA A 128 -3.47 20.29 -2.63
C ALA A 128 -2.56 21.28 -3.39
N ALA A 129 -3.14 22.13 -4.26
CA ALA A 129 -2.41 23.17 -4.97
C ALA A 129 -1.74 24.16 -4.03
N HIS A 130 -2.45 24.58 -2.98
CA HIS A 130 -1.89 25.46 -1.97
C HIS A 130 -0.71 24.82 -1.24
N ALA A 131 -0.86 23.56 -0.81
CA ALA A 131 0.20 22.79 -0.17
C ALA A 131 1.45 22.68 -1.04
N LEU A 132 1.32 22.27 -2.30
CA LEU A 132 2.44 22.12 -3.24
C LEU A 132 3.20 23.44 -3.43
N ARG A 133 2.45 24.54 -3.58
CA ARG A 133 3.03 25.88 -3.72
C ARG A 133 3.80 26.31 -2.47
N GLU A 134 3.26 26.08 -1.28
CA GLU A 134 3.91 26.45 -0.03
C GLU A 134 5.18 25.63 0.24
N THR A 135 5.20 24.37 -0.19
CA THR A 135 6.33 23.46 0.00
C THR A 135 7.37 23.55 -1.11
N GLY A 136 7.15 24.39 -2.13
CA GLY A 136 8.08 24.63 -3.23
C GLY A 136 8.08 23.56 -4.34
N GLU A 137 7.04 22.72 -4.39
CA GLU A 137 6.86 21.70 -5.44
C GLU A 137 6.18 22.34 -6.67
N PHE A 138 6.89 23.24 -7.34
CA PHE A 138 6.30 24.11 -8.37
C PHE A 138 5.85 23.37 -9.62
N ASP A 139 6.58 22.36 -10.07
CA ASP A 139 6.20 21.58 -11.25
C ASP A 139 4.85 20.86 -11.00
N ALA A 140 4.72 20.18 -9.87
CA ALA A 140 3.48 19.53 -9.44
C ALA A 140 2.32 20.54 -9.23
N TYR A 141 2.63 21.74 -8.73
CA TYR A 141 1.64 22.81 -8.64
C TYR A 141 1.15 23.27 -10.01
N GLU A 142 2.04 23.42 -10.99
CA GLU A 142 1.68 23.80 -12.36
C GLU A 142 0.82 22.74 -13.04
N ASP A 143 1.09 21.46 -12.81
CA ASP A 143 0.24 20.36 -13.29
C ASP A 143 -1.19 20.45 -12.75
N VAL A 144 -1.36 20.76 -11.46
CA VAL A 144 -2.69 20.96 -10.87
C VAL A 144 -3.41 22.15 -11.48
N LEU A 145 -2.70 23.27 -11.75
CA LEU A 145 -3.29 24.41 -12.45
C LEU A 145 -3.66 24.07 -13.91
N ALA A 146 -2.87 23.24 -14.57
CA ALA A 146 -3.14 22.79 -15.93
C ALA A 146 -4.41 21.93 -15.97
N PHE A 147 -4.60 21.04 -14.99
CA PHE A 147 -5.84 20.29 -14.79
C PHE A 147 -7.03 21.23 -14.53
N ASP A 148 -6.90 22.18 -13.61
CA ASP A 148 -7.95 23.14 -13.26
C ASP A 148 -8.39 24.02 -14.46
N ALA A 149 -7.52 24.17 -15.46
CA ALA A 149 -7.80 24.92 -16.70
C ALA A 149 -8.49 24.10 -17.80
N GLN A 150 -8.66 22.78 -17.62
CA GLN A 150 -9.37 21.91 -18.57
C GLN A 150 -10.88 22.18 -18.59
N ASP A 151 -11.56 21.64 -19.60
CA ASP A 151 -13.02 21.71 -19.67
C ASP A 151 -13.68 20.79 -18.64
N GLU A 152 -14.90 21.16 -18.21
CA GLU A 152 -15.65 20.46 -17.16
C GLU A 152 -15.88 18.97 -17.46
N LEU A 153 -16.02 18.58 -18.73
CA LEU A 153 -16.23 17.18 -19.11
C LEU A 153 -14.96 16.36 -18.89
N THR A 154 -13.81 16.89 -19.28
CA THR A 154 -12.51 16.26 -19.03
C THR A 154 -12.25 16.15 -17.53
N GLN A 155 -12.45 17.24 -16.77
CA GLN A 155 -12.27 17.25 -15.32
C GLN A 155 -13.15 16.21 -14.63
N GLY A 156 -14.45 16.19 -14.95
CA GLY A 156 -15.38 15.21 -14.38
C GLY A 156 -14.96 13.76 -14.67
N SER A 157 -14.46 13.48 -15.87
CA SER A 157 -14.03 12.13 -16.24
C SER A 157 -12.75 11.68 -15.51
N VAL A 158 -11.83 12.62 -15.26
CA VAL A 158 -10.63 12.38 -14.45
C VAL A 158 -11.02 12.13 -13.00
N TRP A 159 -11.92 12.93 -12.44
CA TRP A 159 -12.44 12.72 -11.09
C TRP A 159 -13.15 11.38 -10.94
N GLU A 160 -14.02 11.00 -11.87
CA GLU A 160 -14.66 9.68 -11.88
C GLU A 160 -13.63 8.54 -11.93
N THR A 161 -12.58 8.69 -12.72
CA THR A 161 -11.48 7.72 -12.83
C THR A 161 -10.75 7.57 -11.49
N MET A 162 -10.42 8.67 -10.82
CA MET A 162 -9.78 8.66 -9.50
C MET A 162 -10.70 8.08 -8.43
N GLN A 163 -11.97 8.50 -8.40
CA GLN A 163 -12.97 8.05 -7.43
C GLN A 163 -13.22 6.55 -7.57
N MET A 164 -13.27 6.01 -8.79
CA MET A 164 -13.44 4.57 -9.03
C MET A 164 -12.31 3.75 -8.40
N ALA A 165 -11.08 4.26 -8.41
CA ALA A 165 -9.92 3.60 -7.81
C ALA A 165 -9.86 3.79 -6.28
N LEU A 166 -10.06 5.02 -5.81
CA LEU A 166 -9.68 5.45 -4.46
C LEU A 166 -10.81 5.37 -3.45
N THR A 167 -12.08 5.55 -3.85
CA THR A 167 -13.24 5.42 -2.95
C THR A 167 -13.30 4.08 -2.22
N PRO A 168 -13.04 2.93 -2.88
CA PRO A 168 -12.72 1.66 -2.23
C PRO A 168 -11.88 1.70 -0.95
N LEU A 169 -10.85 2.55 -0.95
CA LEU A 169 -9.84 2.63 0.11
C LEU A 169 -10.33 3.43 1.31
N ALA A 170 -11.43 4.17 1.18
CA ALA A 170 -12.08 4.90 2.28
C ALA A 170 -12.85 3.97 3.25
N THR A 171 -12.82 2.64 3.05
CA THR A 171 -13.37 1.70 4.02
C THR A 171 -12.47 1.62 5.26
N ASP A 172 -13.04 1.77 6.46
CA ASP A 172 -12.33 1.92 7.75
C ASP A 172 -11.13 0.96 7.90
N THR A 173 -11.28 -0.31 7.51
CA THR A 173 -10.22 -1.32 7.66
C THR A 173 -9.06 -1.18 6.68
N VAL A 174 -9.33 -0.84 5.41
CA VAL A 174 -8.27 -0.63 4.41
C VAL A 174 -7.59 0.71 4.70
N PHE A 175 -8.40 1.71 5.02
CA PHE A 175 -7.95 3.02 5.45
C PHE A 175 -7.00 2.95 6.66
N ASP A 176 -7.38 2.23 7.72
CA ASP A 176 -6.54 2.05 8.91
C ASP A 176 -5.23 1.31 8.60
N ALA A 177 -5.24 0.38 7.65
CA ALA A 177 -4.06 -0.36 7.23
C ALA A 177 -3.06 0.50 6.42
N LEU A 178 -3.54 1.56 5.77
CA LEU A 178 -2.77 2.47 4.90
C LEU A 178 -2.52 3.85 5.51
N SER A 179 -3.07 4.11 6.70
CA SER A 179 -2.96 5.39 7.37
C SER A 179 -1.76 5.45 8.31
N ARG A 180 -1.16 6.64 8.37
CA ARG A 180 -0.22 6.98 9.43
C ARG A 180 -0.89 6.78 10.79
N PRO A 181 -0.34 5.94 11.68
CA PRO A 181 -0.97 5.68 12.97
C PRO A 181 -0.78 6.82 13.97
N GLY A 182 -1.66 6.85 14.97
CA GLY A 182 -1.56 7.77 16.10
C GLY A 182 -0.36 7.52 17.01
N SER A 183 -0.20 8.38 18.03
CA SER A 183 0.98 8.54 18.90
C SER A 183 1.41 7.33 19.76
N GLY A 184 0.80 6.16 19.60
CA GLY A 184 1.09 4.93 20.36
C GLY A 184 1.86 3.85 19.59
N ARG A 185 2.27 4.10 18.34
CA ARG A 185 2.99 3.12 17.51
C ARG A 185 4.45 3.55 17.27
N ARG A 186 5.34 2.57 17.10
CA ARG A 186 6.76 2.80 16.74
C ARG A 186 6.98 2.50 15.27
N ASN A 187 7.78 3.33 14.61
CA ASN A 187 8.26 3.04 13.27
C ASN A 187 9.10 1.77 13.33
N ALA A 188 8.87 0.86 12.40
CA ALA A 188 9.76 -0.27 12.20
C ALA A 188 11.13 0.26 11.77
N PRO A 189 12.21 -0.44 12.12
CA PRO A 189 13.55 0.00 11.74
C PRO A 189 13.67 0.04 10.20
N ALA A 190 14.46 0.99 9.68
CA ALA A 190 14.72 1.14 8.24
C ALA A 190 15.03 -0.22 7.57
N PRO A 191 14.52 -0.58 6.39
CA PRO A 191 13.81 0.27 5.42
C PRO A 191 12.36 0.59 5.78
N PHE A 192 11.77 -0.14 6.73
CA PHE A 192 10.34 -0.07 7.00
C PHE A 192 9.95 1.14 7.86
N GLY A 193 10.59 2.29 7.69
CA GLY A 193 10.28 3.51 8.47
C GLY A 193 8.83 3.95 8.31
N THR A 194 8.18 3.49 7.23
CA THR A 194 6.77 3.68 6.89
C THR A 194 5.87 2.59 7.47
N LEU A 195 6.40 1.45 7.91
CA LEU A 195 5.62 0.44 8.63
C LEU A 195 5.66 0.74 10.13
N HIS A 196 4.52 0.66 10.80
CA HIS A 196 4.41 1.04 12.20
C HIS A 196 3.81 -0.08 13.04
N GLY A 197 4.56 -0.59 14.01
CA GLY A 197 4.15 -1.66 14.91
C GLY A 197 3.71 -1.18 16.30
N PRO A 198 3.21 -2.08 17.16
CA PRO A 198 2.81 -1.74 18.51
C PRO A 198 4.01 -1.32 19.37
N ALA A 199 3.79 -0.40 20.30
CA ALA A 199 4.82 -0.02 21.26
C ALA A 199 5.26 -1.23 22.10
N GLY A 200 6.55 -1.57 22.05
CA GLY A 200 7.13 -2.71 22.78
C GLY A 200 7.52 -3.90 21.90
N ALA A 201 7.15 -3.92 20.62
CA ALA A 201 7.67 -4.90 19.66
C ALA A 201 9.20 -4.81 19.57
N SER A 202 9.88 -5.95 19.58
CA SER A 202 11.34 -6.02 19.48
C SER A 202 11.83 -5.39 18.18
N SER A 203 12.72 -4.39 18.23
CA SER A 203 13.31 -3.76 17.04
C SER A 203 14.47 -4.57 16.45
N SER A 204 14.38 -5.91 16.53
CA SER A 204 15.40 -6.82 15.99
C SER A 204 15.69 -6.48 14.52
N ALA A 205 16.95 -6.63 14.11
CA ALA A 205 17.37 -6.37 12.72
C ALA A 205 16.68 -7.30 11.71
N ALA A 206 16.22 -8.47 12.15
CA ALA A 206 15.36 -9.36 11.38
C ALA A 206 13.89 -9.09 11.73
N VAL A 207 13.15 -8.48 10.80
CA VAL A 207 11.72 -8.20 10.93
C VAL A 207 10.98 -9.08 9.92
N THR A 208 10.08 -9.94 10.40
CA THR A 208 9.18 -10.70 9.53
C THR A 208 7.85 -9.95 9.42
N VAL A 209 7.38 -9.73 8.19
CA VAL A 209 6.11 -9.04 7.90
C VAL A 209 5.14 -10.03 7.29
N HIS A 210 4.17 -10.48 8.08
CA HIS A 210 3.11 -11.36 7.58
C HIS A 210 2.06 -10.50 6.85
N VAL A 211 1.78 -10.82 5.59
CA VAL A 211 0.81 -10.08 4.78
C VAL A 211 -0.40 -10.95 4.47
N VAL A 212 -1.53 -10.63 5.08
CA VAL A 212 -2.76 -11.40 4.87
C VAL A 212 -3.44 -10.96 3.58
N ARG A 213 -3.61 -11.88 2.63
CA ARG A 213 -4.23 -11.64 1.32
C ARG A 213 -5.25 -12.73 0.94
N PRO A 214 -6.54 -12.55 1.28
CA PRO A 214 -7.61 -13.42 0.82
C PRO A 214 -7.69 -13.42 -0.70
N VAL A 215 -7.69 -14.62 -1.30
CA VAL A 215 -7.80 -14.82 -2.75
C VAL A 215 -9.05 -14.16 -3.35
N SER A 216 -10.13 -14.05 -2.56
CA SER A 216 -11.41 -13.46 -2.93
C SER A 216 -11.56 -11.98 -2.51
N SER A 217 -10.50 -11.32 -2.05
CA SER A 217 -10.58 -9.90 -1.69
C SER A 217 -10.94 -9.07 -2.92
N PRO A 218 -11.97 -8.20 -2.85
CA PRO A 218 -12.24 -7.23 -3.91
C PRO A 218 -11.12 -6.19 -4.05
N TRP A 219 -10.25 -6.07 -3.05
CA TRP A 219 -9.14 -5.10 -3.00
C TRP A 219 -7.80 -5.69 -3.41
N ARG A 220 -7.80 -6.97 -3.81
CA ARG A 220 -6.60 -7.78 -4.04
C ARG A 220 -5.60 -7.09 -4.97
N GLU A 221 -6.04 -6.40 -6.01
CA GLU A 221 -5.15 -5.76 -6.97
C GLU A 221 -4.40 -4.57 -6.36
N ILE A 222 -5.13 -3.72 -5.63
CA ILE A 222 -4.53 -2.57 -4.93
C ILE A 222 -3.58 -3.08 -3.86
N THR A 223 -4.01 -4.02 -3.02
CA THR A 223 -3.17 -4.58 -1.97
C THR A 223 -1.98 -5.38 -2.52
N SER A 224 -2.10 -6.04 -3.67
CA SER A 224 -0.94 -6.65 -4.36
C SER A 224 0.11 -5.62 -4.69
N ALA A 225 -0.31 -4.51 -5.29
CA ALA A 225 0.60 -3.49 -5.79
C ALA A 225 1.29 -2.77 -4.63
N LEU A 226 0.56 -2.54 -3.55
CA LEU A 226 1.08 -2.02 -2.28
C LEU A 226 2.07 -2.98 -1.59
N VAL A 227 1.85 -4.29 -1.70
CA VAL A 227 2.81 -5.31 -1.23
C VAL A 227 4.06 -5.35 -2.09
N GLU A 228 3.96 -5.14 -3.40
CA GLU A 228 5.15 -5.02 -4.26
C GLU A 228 5.99 -3.81 -3.87
N GLU A 229 5.37 -2.67 -3.55
CA GLU A 229 6.12 -1.51 -3.05
C GLU A 229 6.82 -1.82 -1.71
N LEU A 230 6.14 -2.49 -0.78
CA LEU A 230 6.76 -2.98 0.45
C LEU A 230 7.95 -3.92 0.15
N ARG A 231 7.83 -4.79 -0.86
CA ARG A 231 8.91 -5.68 -1.33
C ARG A 231 10.08 -4.90 -1.91
N LEU A 232 9.83 -3.87 -2.71
CA LEU A 232 10.86 -3.00 -3.27
C LEU A 232 11.63 -2.29 -2.16
N CYS A 233 10.93 -1.65 -1.21
CA CYS A 233 11.56 -1.02 -0.05
C CYS A 233 12.40 -2.02 0.77
N ALA A 234 11.92 -3.26 0.92
CA ALA A 234 12.66 -4.32 1.60
C ALA A 234 13.95 -4.73 0.87
N ALA A 235 13.87 -4.89 -0.45
CA ALA A 235 14.97 -5.32 -1.30
C ALA A 235 16.12 -4.28 -1.33
N GLU A 236 15.80 -3.00 -1.40
CA GLU A 236 16.79 -1.91 -1.44
C GLU A 236 17.66 -1.83 -0.17
N CYS A 237 17.20 -2.36 0.96
CA CYS A 237 17.93 -2.31 2.23
C CYS A 237 18.44 -3.69 2.72
N ALA A 238 18.41 -4.71 1.86
CA ALA A 238 18.98 -6.05 2.13
C ALA A 238 18.54 -6.67 3.47
N ARG A 239 17.28 -6.48 3.87
CA ARG A 239 16.73 -7.06 5.11
C ARG A 239 15.89 -8.30 4.83
N PRO A 240 16.07 -9.39 5.61
CA PRO A 240 15.32 -10.62 5.42
C PRO A 240 13.84 -10.37 5.74
N THR A 241 13.05 -10.24 4.69
CA THR A 241 11.61 -9.99 4.76
C THR A 241 10.90 -11.24 4.26
N THR A 242 10.15 -11.88 5.13
CA THR A 242 9.32 -13.02 4.75
C THR A 242 7.89 -12.54 4.61
N ILE A 243 7.37 -12.55 3.39
CA ILE A 243 5.96 -12.21 3.11
C ILE A 243 5.20 -13.51 3.00
N VAL A 244 4.35 -13.75 4.00
CA VAL A 244 3.51 -14.95 4.05
C VAL A 244 2.13 -14.59 3.52
N GLU A 245 1.77 -15.05 2.32
CA GLU A 245 0.44 -14.87 1.75
C GLU A 245 -0.48 -15.99 2.25
N LEU A 246 -1.49 -15.65 3.05
CA LEU A 246 -2.43 -16.64 3.62
C LEU A 246 -3.61 -16.90 2.66
N GLY A 247 -3.74 -18.14 2.21
CA GLY A 247 -4.78 -18.58 1.29
C GLY A 247 -6.14 -18.89 1.95
N THR A 248 -7.12 -18.06 1.60
CA THR A 248 -8.58 -18.31 1.51
C THR A 248 -9.54 -18.02 2.68
N TYR A 249 -10.71 -17.56 2.21
CA TYR A 249 -11.96 -17.29 2.87
C TYR A 249 -12.78 -18.59 2.95
N GLY A 250 -12.74 -19.28 4.08
CA GLY A 250 -13.81 -20.21 4.44
C GLY A 250 -15.01 -19.41 4.91
N LYS A 251 -16.21 -19.61 4.30
CA LYS A 251 -17.47 -19.15 4.89
C LYS A 251 -17.61 -19.78 6.29
N GLY A 252 -17.13 -19.09 7.32
CA GLY A 252 -17.42 -19.40 8.72
C GLY A 252 -18.91 -19.18 8.94
N GLY A 253 -19.62 -20.26 9.26
CA GLY A 253 -21.07 -20.32 9.25
C GLY A 253 -21.76 -19.23 10.06
N ARG A 254 -22.91 -18.78 9.54
CA ARG A 254 -23.99 -18.26 10.37
C ARG A 254 -24.19 -19.21 11.56
N ARG A 255 -24.02 -18.71 12.77
CA ARG A 255 -24.80 -19.15 13.92
C ARG A 255 -25.84 -18.09 14.19
#